data_AF-A0A8A3PJ36-F1
#
_entry.id   AF-A0A8A3PJ36-F1
#
_cell.length_a   1.000
_cell.length_b   1.000
_cell.length_c   1.000
_cell.angle_alpha   90.00
_cell.angle_beta   90.00
_cell.angle_gamma   90.00
#
_symmetry.space_group_name_H-M   'P 1'
#
loop_
_entity.id
_entity.type
_entity.pdbx_description
1 polymer ?
#
loop_
_entity_poly.entity_id
_entity_poly.type
_entity_poly.pdbx_seq_one_letter_code
_entity_poly.pdbx_strand_id
1 'polypeptide(L)'
;MPSHGNKTGSDATRIVIASPPRKRINMASTLKSFLASARQSVSGQSTPIPGTPSENTPIEKIFPKVDPAVDGDDCDHDCESCHAKYPKGFKIDEDDALYGHVKGWSTHILVATGKSDWVRDVADEKGSVMQAIDHGSVKPSNGKLMLSASNIPTPSHSADYSLPTTVILLPAFVVIENVTPQSVPTLITEFIDKAPTNMTPLAPISIPRSLPDPLPPAEQLTSRPSPHRALILLCSQKTRDARCGQSAPLLRKEFERHLRPLGLFRDLDDERPGGVGIYFISHVGGHKYSANVMIYRRSDAFGLDTVERAKADGDILPANVTPGEGEDQGAAQCMWLARVRPEDCEGIVKFTVLQGKLIKPESQLRGGFDRQRGLFSW
;
A
#
# COMPACT_ATOMS: atom_id res chain seq x y z
N MET A 1 20.26 -77.44 -35.08
CA MET A 1 21.04 -76.94 -33.94
C MET A 1 21.61 -75.57 -34.30
N PRO A 2 21.69 -74.64 -33.33
CA PRO A 2 21.19 -73.25 -33.35
C PRO A 2 22.15 -72.28 -34.06
N SER A 3 21.89 -70.97 -34.29
CA SER A 3 21.11 -70.01 -33.53
C SER A 3 20.71 -68.76 -34.35
N HIS A 4 19.49 -68.27 -34.08
CA HIS A 4 18.99 -66.88 -34.02
C HIS A 4 19.92 -65.74 -34.47
N GLY A 5 19.50 -64.82 -35.35
CA GLY A 5 18.44 -63.81 -35.15
C GLY A 5 19.09 -62.52 -34.62
N ASN A 6 18.81 -61.29 -35.01
CA ASN A 6 17.72 -60.67 -35.76
C ASN A 6 18.18 -59.19 -36.01
N LYS A 7 17.84 -58.57 -37.14
CA LYS A 7 17.43 -57.14 -37.21
C LYS A 7 16.97 -56.76 -38.62
N THR A 8 15.71 -56.38 -38.64
CA THR A 8 14.80 -56.04 -39.74
C THR A 8 15.09 -54.68 -40.35
N GLY A 9 15.01 -54.61 -41.68
CA GLY A 9 14.85 -53.38 -42.45
C GLY A 9 13.40 -53.17 -42.89
N SER A 10 12.99 -51.92 -43.02
CA SER A 10 11.85 -51.44 -43.82
C SER A 10 11.99 -49.91 -43.87
N ASP A 11 12.49 -49.32 -44.95
CA ASP A 11 11.86 -49.06 -46.24
C ASP A 11 10.77 -47.96 -46.16
N ALA A 12 10.97 -46.95 -47.02
CA ALA A 12 10.38 -45.64 -46.92
C ALA A 12 9.14 -45.52 -47.83
N THR A 13 8.00 -45.11 -47.26
CA THR A 13 6.77 -44.87 -48.03
C THR A 13 6.41 -43.38 -47.98
N ARG A 14 6.44 -42.74 -49.16
CA ARG A 14 5.87 -41.42 -49.44
C ARG A 14 4.35 -41.47 -49.30
N ILE A 15 3.78 -40.53 -48.54
CA ILE A 15 2.35 -40.18 -48.61
C ILE A 15 2.23 -38.66 -48.81
N VAL A 16 1.61 -38.29 -49.93
CA VAL A 16 1.24 -36.93 -50.31
C VAL A 16 -0.08 -36.58 -49.61
N ILE A 17 -0.12 -35.46 -48.87
CA ILE A 17 -1.36 -34.94 -48.28
C ILE A 17 -1.66 -33.57 -48.89
N ALA A 18 -2.87 -33.47 -49.46
CA ALA A 18 -3.41 -32.32 -50.17
C ALA A 18 -3.70 -31.12 -49.24
N SER A 19 -3.54 -29.91 -49.77
CA SER A 19 -3.83 -28.64 -49.10
C SER A 19 -5.32 -28.30 -49.15
N PRO A 20 -5.93 -27.74 -48.08
CA PRO A 20 -7.31 -27.25 -48.12
C PRO A 20 -7.39 -25.80 -48.67
N PRO A 21 -8.59 -25.35 -49.12
CA PRO A 21 -8.72 -24.18 -49.97
C PRO A 21 -8.71 -22.85 -49.20
N ARG A 22 -8.13 -21.81 -49.82
CA ARG A 22 -8.19 -20.41 -49.36
C ARG A 22 -9.63 -19.88 -49.47
N LYS A 23 -10.28 -19.61 -48.33
CA LYS A 23 -11.48 -18.77 -48.28
C LYS A 23 -11.09 -17.29 -48.33
N ARG A 24 -11.59 -16.57 -49.34
CA ARG A 24 -11.63 -15.10 -49.37
C ARG A 24 -12.58 -14.62 -48.27
N ILE A 25 -12.07 -13.83 -47.33
CA ILE A 25 -12.89 -13.11 -46.34
C ILE A 25 -13.15 -11.71 -46.88
N ASN A 26 -14.42 -11.39 -47.07
CA ASN A 26 -14.89 -10.05 -47.43
C ASN A 26 -14.57 -9.06 -46.30
N MET A 27 -13.85 -7.97 -46.64
CA MET A 27 -13.67 -6.82 -45.76
C MET A 27 -14.97 -6.00 -45.67
N ALA A 28 -15.83 -6.31 -44.70
CA ALA A 28 -16.91 -5.43 -44.27
C ALA A 28 -17.52 -5.89 -42.93
N SER A 29 -16.81 -5.76 -41.81
CA SER A 29 -17.47 -5.74 -40.48
C SER A 29 -16.62 -5.21 -39.31
N THR A 30 -15.35 -4.84 -39.50
CA THR A 30 -14.44 -4.51 -38.38
C THR A 30 -14.49 -3.08 -37.84
N LEU A 31 -15.56 -2.31 -38.08
CA LEU A 31 -15.68 -0.92 -37.60
C LEU A 31 -16.87 -0.67 -36.64
N LYS A 32 -17.45 -1.73 -36.05
CA LYS A 32 -18.54 -1.58 -35.06
C LYS A 32 -18.23 -2.03 -33.63
N SER A 33 -17.04 -2.61 -33.35
CA SER A 33 -16.68 -3.00 -31.97
C SER A 33 -15.79 -1.99 -31.22
N PHE A 34 -15.28 -0.95 -31.89
CA PHE A 34 -14.42 0.05 -31.24
C PHE A 34 -15.16 1.29 -30.69
N LEU A 35 -16.46 1.44 -30.97
CA LEU A 35 -17.27 2.59 -30.52
C LEU A 35 -18.18 2.30 -29.32
N ALA A 36 -18.27 1.05 -28.86
CA ALA A 36 -19.04 0.69 -27.67
C ALA A 36 -18.22 0.72 -26.37
N SER A 37 -16.89 0.63 -26.45
CA SER A 37 -15.99 0.72 -25.28
C SER A 37 -15.60 2.16 -24.91
N ALA A 38 -15.94 3.14 -25.77
CA ALA A 38 -15.62 4.56 -25.57
C ALA A 38 -16.77 5.40 -24.95
N ARG A 39 -17.85 4.76 -24.48
CA ARG A 39 -19.00 5.44 -23.85
C ARG A 39 -19.27 5.05 -22.39
N GLN A 40 -18.38 4.25 -21.78
CA GLN A 40 -18.52 3.84 -20.37
C GLN A 40 -17.41 4.39 -19.45
N SER A 41 -16.73 5.47 -19.88
CA SER A 41 -15.72 6.18 -19.09
C SER A 41 -16.13 7.59 -18.66
N VAL A 42 -17.42 7.93 -18.72
CA VAL A 42 -17.96 9.21 -18.25
C VAL A 42 -19.23 8.95 -17.44
N SER A 43 -19.08 8.39 -16.24
CA SER A 43 -20.08 8.52 -15.17
C SER A 43 -19.45 8.06 -13.85
N GLY A 44 -18.45 8.81 -13.42
CA GLY A 44 -17.89 8.74 -12.07
C GLY A 44 -18.05 10.08 -11.37
N GLN A 45 -19.22 10.72 -11.48
CA GLN A 45 -19.56 11.85 -10.62
C GLN A 45 -20.10 11.29 -9.31
N SER A 46 -19.23 11.15 -8.33
CA SER A 46 -19.64 11.13 -6.93
C SER A 46 -20.33 12.46 -6.63
N THR A 47 -21.57 12.40 -6.14
CA THR A 47 -22.26 13.58 -5.60
C THR A 47 -21.38 14.21 -4.52
N PRO A 48 -21.02 15.51 -4.62
CA PRO A 48 -20.19 16.17 -3.62
C PRO A 48 -20.92 16.19 -2.28
N ILE A 49 -20.21 15.86 -1.21
CA ILE A 49 -20.66 16.13 0.15
C ILE A 49 -20.74 17.66 0.29
N PRO A 50 -21.83 18.24 0.82
CA PRO A 50 -21.93 19.68 1.01
C PRO A 50 -20.79 20.19 1.89
N GLY A 51 -19.97 21.11 1.37
CA GLY A 51 -18.86 21.75 2.10
C GLY A 51 -17.44 21.30 1.72
N THR A 52 -17.27 20.41 0.75
CA THR A 52 -15.95 20.01 0.24
C THR A 52 -15.46 20.99 -0.84
N PRO A 53 -14.25 21.58 -0.74
CA PRO A 53 -13.67 22.39 -1.83
C PRO A 53 -13.55 21.54 -3.11
N SER A 54 -13.92 22.13 -4.26
CA SER A 54 -13.96 21.44 -5.56
C SER A 54 -12.59 21.26 -6.23
N GLU A 55 -11.50 21.65 -5.57
CA GLU A 55 -10.15 21.65 -6.14
C GLU A 55 -9.18 20.91 -5.22
N ASN A 56 -8.34 20.06 -5.83
CA ASN A 56 -7.23 19.40 -5.16
C ASN A 56 -6.38 20.43 -4.42
N THR A 57 -6.03 20.14 -3.16
CA THR A 57 -5.12 21.02 -2.40
C THR A 57 -3.85 21.25 -3.22
N PRO A 58 -3.37 22.48 -3.42
CA PRO A 58 -2.09 22.72 -4.10
C PRO A 58 -0.94 21.96 -3.41
N ILE A 59 0.02 21.48 -4.20
CA ILE A 59 1.14 20.66 -3.70
C ILE A 59 1.90 21.30 -2.54
N GLU A 60 2.06 22.63 -2.57
CA GLU A 60 2.80 23.36 -1.52
C GLU A 60 1.99 23.62 -0.25
N LYS A 61 0.69 23.32 -0.30
CA LYS A 61 -0.22 23.53 0.82
C LYS A 61 -0.49 22.24 1.58
N ILE A 62 -0.43 21.07 0.94
CA ILE A 62 -0.86 19.81 1.59
C ILE A 62 0.07 19.39 2.73
N PHE A 63 1.39 19.41 2.51
CA PHE A 63 2.40 19.07 3.52
C PHE A 63 3.50 20.14 3.53
N PRO A 64 4.11 20.43 4.69
CA PRO A 64 5.27 21.29 4.75
C PRO A 64 6.44 20.69 3.96
N LYS A 65 7.15 21.51 3.18
CA LYS A 65 8.45 21.16 2.59
C LYS A 65 9.56 21.46 3.60
N VAL A 66 10.65 20.71 3.54
CA VAL A 66 11.87 21.05 4.27
C VAL A 66 12.37 22.44 3.89
N ASP A 67 12.90 23.18 4.86
CA ASP A 67 13.45 24.52 4.68
C ASP A 67 14.86 24.57 5.27
N PRO A 68 15.93 24.85 4.49
CA PRO A 68 17.29 24.90 5.01
C PRO A 68 17.46 25.79 6.25
N ALA A 69 16.72 26.89 6.36
CA ALA A 69 16.79 27.80 7.51
C ALA A 69 16.22 27.21 8.80
N VAL A 70 15.38 26.17 8.70
CA VAL A 70 14.71 25.50 9.83
C VAL A 70 15.26 24.10 10.05
N ASP A 71 15.54 23.39 8.96
CA ASP A 71 15.83 21.96 8.92
C ASP A 71 17.33 21.65 8.74
N GLY A 72 18.15 22.68 8.47
CA GLY A 72 19.59 22.57 8.26
C GLY A 72 19.98 22.60 6.78
N ASP A 73 21.21 23.02 6.49
CA ASP A 73 21.72 23.14 5.11
C ASP A 73 21.78 21.78 4.36
N ASP A 74 21.74 20.66 5.08
CA ASP A 74 21.76 19.30 4.54
C ASP A 74 20.37 18.68 4.37
N CYS A 75 19.29 19.46 4.53
CA CYS A 75 17.92 18.93 4.55
C CYS A 75 17.44 18.33 3.23
N ASP A 76 18.09 18.68 2.11
CA ASP A 76 17.81 18.16 0.76
C ASP A 76 18.94 17.27 0.21
N HIS A 77 19.95 16.97 1.03
CA HIS A 77 21.09 16.14 0.62
C HIS A 77 20.71 14.65 0.54
N ASP A 78 21.18 14.02 -0.53
CA ASP A 78 21.09 12.58 -0.72
C ASP A 78 22.05 11.85 0.24
N CYS A 79 21.62 10.69 0.71
CA CYS A 79 22.38 9.86 1.63
C CYS A 79 23.73 9.38 1.03
N GLU A 80 24.85 9.92 1.51
CA GLU A 80 26.20 9.54 1.06
C GLU A 80 26.58 8.10 1.45
N SER A 81 26.03 7.61 2.56
CA SER A 81 26.29 6.27 3.09
C SER A 81 25.38 5.17 2.51
N CYS A 82 24.43 5.54 1.65
CA CYS A 82 23.51 4.61 1.03
C CYS A 82 24.19 3.94 -0.17
N HIS A 83 24.56 2.68 0.00
CA HIS A 83 25.26 1.91 -1.05
C HIS A 83 24.32 1.07 -1.92
N ALA A 84 23.07 0.86 -1.49
CA ALA A 84 22.09 0.16 -2.30
C ALA A 84 21.79 0.94 -3.59
N LYS A 85 21.77 0.23 -4.72
CA LYS A 85 21.43 0.80 -6.03
C LYS A 85 20.43 -0.11 -6.71
N TYR A 86 19.54 0.50 -7.50
CA TYR A 86 18.64 -0.28 -8.33
C TYR A 86 19.39 -1.02 -9.44
N PRO A 87 18.85 -2.18 -9.90
CA PRO A 87 19.48 -2.96 -10.96
C PRO A 87 19.73 -2.15 -12.24
N LYS A 88 20.78 -2.50 -12.98
CA LYS A 88 21.04 -1.96 -14.31
C LYS A 88 19.82 -2.24 -15.20
N GLY A 89 19.12 -1.20 -15.63
CA GLY A 89 17.88 -1.30 -16.42
C GLY A 89 16.59 -1.00 -15.65
N PHE A 90 16.67 -0.61 -14.38
CA PHE A 90 15.54 -0.04 -13.66
C PHE A 90 15.15 1.31 -14.28
N LYS A 91 14.13 1.30 -15.14
CA LYS A 91 13.64 2.49 -15.85
C LYS A 91 12.21 2.79 -15.43
N ILE A 92 11.98 4.04 -15.08
CA ILE A 92 10.68 4.55 -14.66
C ILE A 92 10.40 5.83 -15.43
N ASP A 93 9.16 6.27 -15.38
CA ASP A 93 8.76 7.56 -15.91
C ASP A 93 9.16 8.64 -14.91
N GLU A 94 10.06 9.54 -15.32
CA GLU A 94 10.54 10.69 -14.53
C GLU A 94 9.93 12.03 -15.00
N ASP A 95 9.21 12.02 -16.13
CA ASP A 95 8.80 13.24 -16.84
C ASP A 95 7.35 13.65 -16.52
N ASP A 96 6.46 12.69 -16.29
CA ASP A 96 5.05 12.99 -16.02
C ASP A 96 4.85 13.79 -14.73
N ALA A 97 3.82 14.62 -14.70
CA ALA A 97 3.30 15.22 -13.47
C ALA A 97 2.71 14.13 -12.55
N LEU A 98 3.22 14.03 -11.32
CA LEU A 98 2.81 13.01 -10.36
C LEU A 98 1.61 13.43 -9.50
N TYR A 99 1.63 14.67 -9.03
CA TYR A 99 0.75 15.14 -7.97
C TYR A 99 -0.70 15.25 -8.44
N GLY A 100 -1.63 14.78 -7.61
CA GLY A 100 -3.07 14.91 -7.87
C GLY A 100 -3.66 13.87 -8.81
N HIS A 101 -2.86 12.93 -9.31
CA HIS A 101 -3.28 11.87 -10.23
C HIS A 101 -3.38 10.50 -9.53
N VAL A 102 -3.94 10.48 -8.33
CA VAL A 102 -4.21 9.27 -7.55
C VAL A 102 -5.71 9.04 -7.43
N LYS A 103 -6.14 7.79 -7.37
CA LYS A 103 -7.54 7.48 -7.06
C LYS A 103 -7.75 7.63 -5.56
N GLY A 104 -8.51 8.63 -5.14
CA GLY A 104 -8.89 8.82 -3.74
C GLY A 104 -9.48 7.58 -3.08
N TRP A 105 -9.31 7.48 -1.78
CA TRP A 105 -9.92 6.47 -0.92
C TRP A 105 -10.47 7.16 0.33
N SER A 106 -11.14 6.43 1.20
CA SER A 106 -11.68 6.92 2.48
C SER A 106 -11.06 6.13 3.63
N THR A 107 -10.97 4.81 3.45
CA THR A 107 -10.31 3.86 4.36
C THR A 107 -9.36 2.96 3.56
N HIS A 108 -8.35 2.41 4.23
CA HIS A 108 -7.39 1.49 3.63
C HIS A 108 -7.22 0.28 4.55
N ILE A 109 -7.42 -0.92 4.02
CA ILE A 109 -7.23 -2.16 4.76
C ILE A 109 -5.97 -2.89 4.24
N LEU A 110 -5.12 -3.29 5.18
CA LEU A 110 -3.96 -4.14 4.92
C LEU A 110 -4.29 -5.54 5.42
N VAL A 111 -4.38 -6.51 4.51
CA VAL A 111 -4.67 -7.91 4.86
C VAL A 111 -3.35 -8.65 5.05
N ALA A 112 -3.16 -9.29 6.21
CA ALA A 112 -2.01 -10.14 6.46
C ALA A 112 -2.09 -11.39 5.58
N THR A 113 -1.02 -11.65 4.84
CA THR A 113 -0.94 -12.85 3.97
C THR A 113 0.38 -13.60 4.12
N GLY A 114 1.38 -13.03 4.79
CA GLY A 114 2.75 -13.53 4.83
C GLY A 114 3.48 -13.53 3.48
N LYS A 115 2.82 -13.13 2.38
CA LYS A 115 3.39 -13.13 1.02
C LYS A 115 4.01 -11.78 0.68
N SER A 116 4.93 -11.76 -0.28
CA SER A 116 5.56 -10.54 -0.83
C SER A 116 5.23 -10.31 -2.31
N ASP A 117 4.46 -11.21 -2.91
CA ASP A 117 3.91 -11.09 -4.25
C ASP A 117 2.57 -11.84 -4.31
N TRP A 118 1.70 -11.42 -5.21
CA TRP A 118 0.32 -11.90 -5.32
C TRP A 118 -0.10 -11.97 -6.78
N VAL A 119 -1.19 -12.70 -7.07
CA VAL A 119 -1.80 -12.66 -8.40
C VAL A 119 -2.19 -11.23 -8.78
N ARG A 120 -2.26 -10.95 -10.09
CA ARG A 120 -2.29 -9.58 -10.65
C ARG A 120 -3.29 -8.63 -9.98
N ASP A 121 -4.46 -9.14 -9.59
CA ASP A 121 -5.42 -8.46 -8.73
C ASP A 121 -5.62 -9.27 -7.45
N VAL A 122 -5.46 -8.66 -6.28
CA VAL A 122 -5.58 -9.39 -5.00
C VAL A 122 -7.00 -9.89 -4.73
N ALA A 123 -8.01 -9.32 -5.38
CA ALA A 123 -9.38 -9.83 -5.34
C ALA A 123 -9.51 -11.22 -5.99
N ASP A 124 -8.58 -11.61 -6.86
CA ASP A 124 -8.55 -12.92 -7.54
C ASP A 124 -7.86 -14.02 -6.70
N GLU A 125 -7.33 -13.71 -5.51
CA GLU A 125 -6.82 -14.71 -4.56
C GLU A 125 -8.01 -15.52 -4.00
N LYS A 126 -8.32 -16.66 -4.62
CA LYS A 126 -9.51 -17.47 -4.32
C LYS A 126 -9.56 -17.93 -2.86
N GLY A 127 -10.75 -17.82 -2.27
CA GLY A 127 -11.03 -18.23 -0.89
C GLY A 127 -10.50 -17.25 0.15
N SER A 128 -9.96 -16.11 -0.26
CA SER A 128 -9.34 -15.15 0.64
C SER A 128 -10.30 -14.06 1.14
N VAL A 129 -9.90 -13.40 2.24
CA VAL A 129 -10.57 -12.19 2.74
C VAL A 129 -10.59 -11.08 1.68
N MET A 130 -9.56 -10.96 0.85
CA MET A 130 -9.48 -9.94 -0.21
C MET A 130 -10.55 -10.17 -1.27
N GLN A 131 -10.72 -11.43 -1.71
CA GLN A 131 -11.81 -11.81 -2.62
C GLN A 131 -13.18 -11.52 -1.99
N ALA A 132 -13.37 -11.86 -0.72
CA ALA A 132 -14.65 -11.64 -0.04
C ALA A 132 -14.99 -10.15 0.13
N ILE A 133 -14.01 -9.27 0.36
CA ILE A 133 -14.21 -7.82 0.41
C ILE A 133 -14.63 -7.27 -0.97
N ASP A 134 -13.94 -7.68 -2.03
CA ASP A 134 -14.17 -7.12 -3.37
C ASP A 134 -15.39 -7.72 -4.09
N HIS A 135 -15.68 -9.01 -3.92
CA HIS A 135 -16.81 -9.69 -4.57
C HIS A 135 -18.05 -9.85 -3.66
N GLY A 136 -17.93 -9.56 -2.37
CA GLY A 136 -19.04 -9.66 -1.41
C GLY A 136 -20.19 -8.69 -1.72
N SER A 137 -21.40 -9.04 -1.28
CA SER A 137 -22.60 -8.21 -1.46
C SER A 137 -22.64 -6.98 -0.55
N VAL A 138 -22.04 -7.07 0.64
CA VAL A 138 -21.89 -5.94 1.57
C VAL A 138 -20.68 -5.12 1.13
N LYS A 139 -20.90 -3.82 0.92
CA LYS A 139 -19.86 -2.86 0.53
C LYS A 139 -19.72 -1.77 1.59
N PRO A 140 -18.50 -1.23 1.78
CA PRO A 140 -18.28 -0.10 2.67
C PRO A 140 -19.21 1.06 2.33
N SER A 141 -19.92 1.56 3.34
CA SER A 141 -20.82 2.70 3.23
C SER A 141 -20.14 4.02 3.57
N ASN A 142 -18.96 3.99 4.21
CA ASN A 142 -18.17 5.18 4.56
C ASN A 142 -17.22 5.67 3.46
N GLY A 143 -17.44 5.27 2.21
CA GLY A 143 -16.69 5.70 1.04
C GLY A 143 -15.80 4.61 0.46
N LYS A 144 -14.80 5.03 -0.34
CA LYS A 144 -14.01 4.08 -1.13
C LYS A 144 -12.95 3.39 -0.27
N LEU A 145 -13.02 2.07 -0.17
CA LEU A 145 -12.00 1.26 0.48
C LEU A 145 -10.82 0.99 -0.47
N MET A 146 -9.60 1.31 -0.04
CA MET A 146 -8.38 0.78 -0.63
C MET A 146 -8.08 -0.58 -0.01
N LEU A 147 -7.91 -1.60 -0.84
CA LEU A 147 -7.62 -2.97 -0.41
C LEU A 147 -6.19 -3.33 -0.80
N SER A 148 -5.37 -3.67 0.19
CA SER A 148 -4.00 -4.15 -0.03
C SER A 148 -3.78 -5.49 0.64
N ALA A 149 -3.23 -6.46 -0.09
CA ALA A 149 -2.59 -7.61 0.52
C ALA A 149 -1.21 -7.20 1.04
N SER A 150 -0.73 -7.82 2.11
CA SER A 150 0.53 -7.44 2.76
C SER A 150 1.36 -8.63 3.24
N ASN A 151 2.66 -8.39 3.42
CA ASN A 151 3.59 -9.38 3.99
C ASN A 151 3.54 -9.48 5.52
N ILE A 152 2.55 -8.86 6.16
CA ILE A 152 2.29 -9.05 7.59
C ILE A 152 2.09 -10.55 7.82
N PRO A 153 2.76 -11.15 8.82
CA PRO A 153 2.59 -12.55 9.19
C PRO A 153 1.13 -12.85 9.54
N THR A 154 0.63 -13.99 9.06
CA THR A 154 -0.66 -14.50 9.50
C THR A 154 -0.50 -15.12 10.90
N PRO A 155 -1.57 -15.19 11.73
CA PRO A 155 -1.49 -15.80 13.06
C PRO A 155 -0.95 -17.25 13.06
N SER A 156 -1.22 -17.99 11.97
CA SER A 156 -0.77 -19.37 11.79
C SER A 156 0.59 -19.48 11.07
N HIS A 157 1.20 -18.36 10.66
CA HIS A 157 2.34 -18.29 9.72
C HIS A 157 2.15 -19.11 8.43
N SER A 158 0.89 -19.42 8.08
CA SER A 158 0.51 -20.12 6.87
C SER A 158 0.01 -19.16 5.81
N ALA A 159 0.29 -19.47 4.55
CA ALA A 159 -0.27 -18.76 3.39
C ALA A 159 -1.64 -19.34 2.94
N ASP A 160 -2.21 -20.26 3.74
CA ASP A 160 -3.52 -20.86 3.50
C ASP A 160 -4.66 -19.90 3.90
N TYR A 161 -5.48 -19.53 2.93
CA TYR A 161 -6.62 -18.64 3.11
C TYR A 161 -7.82 -19.29 3.82
N SER A 162 -7.79 -20.60 4.06
CA SER A 162 -8.80 -21.28 4.88
C SER A 162 -8.72 -20.91 6.36
N LEU A 163 -7.55 -20.45 6.81
CA LEU A 163 -7.29 -20.08 8.20
C LEU A 163 -7.61 -18.60 8.44
N PRO A 164 -8.01 -18.22 9.68
CA PRO A 164 -8.19 -16.82 10.03
C PRO A 164 -6.93 -16.00 9.83
N THR A 165 -7.11 -14.74 9.45
CA THR A 165 -6.04 -13.76 9.28
C THR A 165 -6.29 -12.50 10.11
N THR A 166 -5.32 -11.59 10.09
CA THR A 166 -5.37 -10.29 10.72
C THR A 166 -5.41 -9.21 9.67
N VAL A 167 -6.10 -8.11 9.94
CA VAL A 167 -6.10 -6.91 9.07
C VAL A 167 -5.74 -5.66 9.86
N ILE A 168 -5.07 -4.71 9.22
CA ILE A 168 -4.86 -3.36 9.76
C ILE A 168 -5.79 -2.39 9.03
N LEU A 169 -6.63 -1.69 9.78
CA LEU A 169 -7.56 -0.68 9.29
C LEU A 169 -6.97 0.72 9.47
N LEU A 170 -6.78 1.42 8.35
CA LEU A 170 -6.27 2.79 8.26
C LEU A 170 -7.36 3.73 7.74
N PRO A 171 -7.39 5.02 8.16
CA PRO A 171 -6.45 5.68 9.06
C PRO A 171 -6.64 5.35 10.55
N ALA A 172 -7.54 4.46 10.93
CA ALA A 172 -7.81 4.16 12.34
C ALA A 172 -6.59 3.63 13.12
N PHE A 173 -5.60 3.03 12.45
CA PHE A 173 -4.50 2.29 13.09
C PHE A 173 -5.04 1.22 14.06
N VAL A 174 -6.06 0.48 13.62
CA VAL A 174 -6.64 -0.62 14.41
C VAL A 174 -6.30 -1.95 13.76
N VAL A 175 -5.83 -2.89 14.56
CA VAL A 175 -5.61 -4.28 14.19
C VAL A 175 -6.88 -5.05 14.52
N ILE A 176 -7.40 -5.80 13.55
CA ILE A 176 -8.58 -6.65 13.70
C ILE A 176 -8.16 -8.09 13.42
N GLU A 177 -8.41 -8.97 14.37
CA GLU A 177 -7.97 -10.36 14.38
C GLU A 177 -9.13 -11.32 14.10
N ASN A 178 -8.80 -12.60 13.84
CA ASN A 178 -9.74 -13.68 13.55
C ASN A 178 -10.62 -13.41 12.30
N VAL A 179 -10.07 -12.68 11.32
CA VAL A 179 -10.80 -12.33 10.09
C VAL A 179 -10.82 -13.52 9.16
N THR A 180 -12.02 -13.95 8.77
CA THR A 180 -12.26 -14.99 7.76
C THR A 180 -13.08 -14.42 6.60
N PRO A 181 -13.11 -15.08 5.43
CA PRO A 181 -14.00 -14.68 4.35
C PRO A 181 -15.47 -14.54 4.78
N GLN A 182 -15.93 -15.39 5.71
CA GLN A 182 -17.30 -15.39 6.22
C GLN A 182 -17.59 -14.22 7.16
N SER A 183 -16.58 -13.71 7.88
CA SER A 183 -16.73 -12.57 8.79
C SER A 183 -16.67 -11.22 8.08
N VAL A 184 -16.40 -11.17 6.76
CA VAL A 184 -16.25 -9.91 6.01
C VAL A 184 -17.48 -8.98 6.08
N PRO A 185 -18.74 -9.45 6.01
CA PRO A 185 -19.90 -8.59 6.20
C PRO A 185 -19.84 -7.84 7.54
N THR A 186 -19.53 -8.54 8.63
CA THR A 186 -19.39 -7.98 9.97
C THR A 186 -18.17 -7.07 10.07
N LEU A 187 -17.04 -7.44 9.47
CA LEU A 187 -15.85 -6.57 9.36
C LEU A 187 -16.22 -5.21 8.74
N ILE A 188 -17.02 -5.23 7.67
CA ILE A 188 -17.44 -4.00 7.00
C ILE A 188 -18.36 -3.18 7.89
N THR A 189 -19.46 -3.75 8.38
CA THR A 189 -20.50 -2.99 9.10
C THR A 189 -20.07 -2.54 10.50
N GLU A 190 -19.29 -3.37 11.21
CA GLU A 190 -18.94 -3.10 12.61
C GLU A 190 -17.60 -2.38 12.78
N PHE A 191 -16.69 -2.46 11.80
CA PHE A 191 -15.36 -1.86 11.92
C PHE A 191 -15.09 -0.84 10.81
N ILE A 192 -15.19 -1.23 9.54
CA ILE A 192 -14.82 -0.33 8.43
C ILE A 192 -15.76 0.87 8.39
N ASP A 193 -17.07 0.66 8.41
CA ASP A 193 -18.07 1.73 8.29
C ASP A 193 -18.08 2.68 9.50
N LYS A 194 -17.64 2.20 10.67
CA LYS A 194 -17.54 2.97 11.92
C LYS A 194 -16.18 3.64 12.11
N ALA A 195 -15.18 3.31 11.29
CA ALA A 195 -13.85 3.90 11.39
C ALA A 195 -13.79 5.33 10.86
N PRO A 196 -12.87 6.17 11.37
CA PRO A 196 -12.59 7.46 10.76
C PRO A 196 -12.11 7.27 9.32
N THR A 197 -12.52 8.19 8.46
CA THR A 197 -11.98 8.30 7.10
C THR A 197 -10.78 9.24 7.08
N ASN A 198 -10.06 9.29 5.98
CA ASN A 198 -8.98 10.25 5.77
C ASN A 198 -9.41 11.73 5.75
N MET A 199 -10.71 12.00 5.75
CA MET A 199 -11.28 13.35 5.85
C MET A 199 -11.93 13.63 7.21
N THR A 200 -12.07 12.61 8.05
CA THR A 200 -12.61 12.78 9.40
C THR A 200 -11.60 13.55 10.25
N PRO A 201 -11.96 14.64 10.95
CA PRO A 201 -11.05 15.34 11.85
C PRO A 201 -10.41 14.41 12.90
N LEU A 202 -9.28 14.81 13.47
CA LEU A 202 -8.66 14.05 14.56
C LEU A 202 -9.54 14.10 15.80
N ALA A 203 -10.02 12.94 16.20
CA ALA A 203 -10.79 12.71 17.42
C ALA A 203 -10.52 11.28 17.91
N PRO A 204 -10.70 11.00 19.22
CA PRO A 204 -10.62 9.65 19.76
C PRO A 204 -11.44 8.65 18.95
N ILE A 205 -10.82 7.52 18.60
CA ILE A 205 -11.46 6.49 17.79
C ILE A 205 -12.39 5.64 18.65
N SER A 206 -13.65 5.50 18.21
CA SER A 206 -14.67 4.67 18.86
C SER A 206 -14.96 3.43 18.02
N ILE A 207 -14.00 2.49 17.97
CA ILE A 207 -14.18 1.17 17.33
C ILE A 207 -14.35 0.11 18.44
N PRO A 208 -15.32 -0.82 18.32
CA PRO A 208 -15.55 -1.84 19.35
C PRO A 208 -14.34 -2.77 19.50
N ARG A 209 -13.87 -2.98 20.75
CA ARG A 209 -12.78 -3.94 21.07
C ARG A 209 -13.19 -5.39 20.81
N SER A 210 -14.46 -5.71 21.05
CA SER A 210 -15.09 -7.00 20.74
C SER A 210 -16.57 -6.78 20.45
N LEU A 211 -17.19 -7.75 19.78
CA LEU A 211 -18.63 -7.75 19.53
C LEU A 211 -19.38 -8.43 20.68
N PRO A 212 -20.62 -8.03 21.03
CA PRO A 212 -21.40 -8.70 22.07
C PRO A 212 -21.79 -10.13 21.66
N ASP A 213 -21.72 -11.08 22.60
CA ASP A 213 -22.37 -12.41 22.47
C ASP A 213 -23.89 -12.24 22.30
N PRO A 214 -24.52 -12.79 21.24
CA PRO A 214 -24.54 -14.24 21.01
C PRO A 214 -24.35 -14.63 19.52
N LEU A 215 -23.21 -15.25 19.19
CA LEU A 215 -23.06 -16.03 17.96
C LEU A 215 -22.28 -17.34 18.27
N PRO A 216 -22.78 -18.53 17.89
CA PRO A 216 -22.13 -19.83 18.18
C PRO A 216 -20.80 -19.97 17.40
N PRO A 217 -19.92 -20.93 17.78
CA PRO A 217 -18.47 -20.77 17.92
C PRO A 217 -17.75 -20.51 16.60
N ALA A 218 -17.79 -19.26 16.15
CA ALA A 218 -16.72 -18.65 15.38
C ALA A 218 -15.94 -17.78 16.36
N GLU A 219 -14.62 -17.88 16.34
CA GLU A 219 -13.75 -16.92 17.03
C GLU A 219 -14.19 -15.52 16.60
N GLN A 220 -14.75 -14.74 17.54
CA GLN A 220 -15.30 -13.43 17.25
C GLN A 220 -14.18 -12.50 16.76
N LEU A 221 -14.54 -11.57 15.88
CA LEU A 221 -13.65 -10.47 15.50
C LEU A 221 -13.30 -9.66 16.74
N THR A 222 -12.01 -9.63 17.06
CA THR A 222 -11.45 -8.79 18.12
C THR A 222 -10.65 -7.66 17.49
N SER A 223 -10.62 -6.51 18.15
CA SER A 223 -9.79 -5.39 17.72
C SER A 223 -8.95 -4.81 18.83
N ARG A 224 -7.78 -4.30 18.44
CA ARG A 224 -6.84 -3.61 19.32
C ARG A 224 -6.13 -2.48 18.57
N PRO A 225 -5.62 -1.45 19.28
CA PRO A 225 -4.78 -0.45 18.66
C PRO A 225 -3.52 -1.07 18.04
N SER A 226 -3.10 -0.55 16.88
CA SER A 226 -1.80 -0.88 16.31
C SER A 226 -0.68 -0.29 17.18
N PRO A 227 0.36 -1.07 17.50
CA PRO A 227 1.45 -0.61 18.37
C PRO A 227 2.30 0.47 17.69
N HIS A 228 2.26 0.58 16.36
CA HIS A 228 3.15 1.44 15.59
C HIS A 228 2.72 2.91 15.60
N ARG A 229 3.71 3.81 15.53
CA ARG A 229 3.49 5.27 15.40
C ARG A 229 3.49 5.74 13.96
N ALA A 230 4.19 5.02 13.10
CA ALA A 230 4.13 5.18 11.65
C ALA A 230 4.24 3.84 10.94
N LEU A 231 3.71 3.78 9.72
CA LEU A 231 3.85 2.66 8.79
C LEU A 231 4.45 3.15 7.49
N ILE A 232 5.45 2.44 6.98
CA ILE A 232 5.99 2.61 5.63
C ILE A 232 5.50 1.44 4.79
N LEU A 233 4.65 1.71 3.81
CA LEU A 233 4.09 0.70 2.91
C LEU A 233 4.78 0.77 1.54
N LEU A 234 5.36 -0.34 1.09
CA LEU A 234 6.13 -0.44 -0.13
C LEU A 234 5.41 -1.33 -1.13
N CYS A 235 5.08 -0.81 -2.31
CA CYS A 235 4.52 -1.65 -3.38
C CYS A 235 5.58 -2.66 -3.85
N SER A 236 5.30 -3.95 -3.67
CA SER A 236 6.26 -5.04 -3.91
C SER A 236 5.83 -6.01 -5.02
N GLN A 237 4.63 -5.83 -5.57
CA GLN A 237 3.99 -6.82 -6.42
C GLN A 237 4.69 -7.02 -7.77
N LYS A 238 5.63 -7.96 -7.81
CA LYS A 238 6.45 -8.32 -8.96
C LYS A 238 5.61 -8.88 -10.12
N THR A 239 4.58 -9.66 -9.80
CA THR A 239 3.65 -10.22 -10.79
C THR A 239 2.91 -9.12 -11.57
N ARG A 240 2.70 -7.95 -10.96
CA ARG A 240 2.14 -6.78 -11.63
C ARG A 240 3.19 -6.03 -12.43
N ASP A 241 4.33 -5.73 -11.81
CA ASP A 241 5.45 -5.02 -12.43
C ASP A 241 6.77 -5.40 -11.73
N ALA A 242 7.76 -5.83 -12.51
CA ALA A 242 9.05 -6.28 -11.99
C ALA A 242 9.79 -5.18 -11.20
N ARG A 243 9.59 -3.90 -11.54
CA ARG A 243 10.25 -2.78 -10.87
C ARG A 243 9.82 -2.69 -9.41
N CYS A 244 8.53 -2.85 -9.12
CA CYS A 244 8.03 -2.84 -7.74
C CYS A 244 8.66 -3.97 -6.90
N GLY A 245 8.73 -5.18 -7.47
CA GLY A 245 9.38 -6.32 -6.81
C GLY A 245 10.89 -6.21 -6.65
N GLN A 246 11.56 -5.41 -7.50
CA GLN A 246 12.99 -5.11 -7.37
C GLN A 246 13.26 -4.00 -6.36
N SER A 247 12.45 -2.94 -6.35
CA SER A 247 12.71 -1.76 -5.52
C SER A 247 12.34 -1.97 -4.05
N ALA A 248 11.23 -2.66 -3.74
CA ALA A 248 10.73 -2.75 -2.38
C ALA A 248 11.72 -3.40 -1.39
N PRO A 249 12.38 -4.53 -1.69
CA PRO A 249 13.38 -5.12 -0.77
C PRO A 249 14.60 -4.22 -0.53
N LEU A 250 15.03 -3.48 -1.54
CA LEU A 250 16.16 -2.56 -1.43
C LEU A 250 15.81 -1.36 -0.55
N LEU A 251 14.61 -0.77 -0.76
CA LEU A 251 14.13 0.32 0.08
C LEU A 251 13.88 -0.13 1.52
N ARG A 252 13.30 -1.30 1.75
CA ARG A 252 13.12 -1.83 3.11
C ARG A 252 14.46 -1.89 3.85
N LYS A 253 15.52 -2.39 3.20
CA LYS A 253 16.85 -2.49 3.80
C LYS A 253 17.42 -1.12 4.18
N GLU A 254 17.28 -0.11 3.31
CA GLU A 254 17.76 1.24 3.63
C GLU A 254 16.92 1.92 4.71
N PHE A 255 15.59 1.83 4.65
CA PHE A 255 14.72 2.33 5.73
C PHE A 255 15.06 1.70 7.07
N GLU A 256 15.23 0.37 7.10
CA GLU A 256 15.67 -0.35 8.29
C GLU A 256 17.02 0.16 8.81
N ARG A 257 18.00 0.37 7.91
CA ARG A 257 19.31 0.90 8.27
C ARG A 257 19.23 2.25 8.98
N HIS A 258 18.33 3.13 8.55
CA HIS A 258 18.14 4.45 9.16
C HIS A 258 17.27 4.43 10.42
N LEU A 259 16.32 3.50 10.52
CA LEU A 259 15.43 3.37 11.68
C LEU A 259 16.07 2.62 12.86
N ARG A 260 17.03 1.72 12.61
CA ARG A 260 17.71 0.93 13.64
C ARG A 260 18.51 1.78 14.65
N PRO A 261 19.38 2.74 14.23
CA PRO A 261 20.11 3.61 15.16
C PRO A 261 19.20 4.45 16.06
N LEU A 262 17.99 4.76 15.57
CA LEU A 262 16.97 5.51 16.31
C LEU A 262 16.14 4.62 17.26
N GLY A 263 16.36 3.30 17.27
CA GLY A 263 15.55 2.35 18.05
C GLY A 263 14.10 2.22 17.56
N LEU A 264 13.78 2.75 16.37
CA LEU A 264 12.42 2.85 15.85
C LEU A 264 12.01 1.71 14.93
N PHE A 265 12.96 0.94 14.39
CA PHE A 265 12.61 -0.19 13.53
C PHE A 265 11.77 -1.23 14.29
N ARG A 266 10.68 -1.67 13.67
CA ARG A 266 9.85 -2.81 14.11
C ARG A 266 9.85 -3.84 12.99
N ASP A 267 10.38 -5.03 13.27
CA ASP A 267 10.30 -6.15 12.34
C ASP A 267 8.86 -6.71 12.29
N LEU A 268 8.61 -7.67 11.41
CA LEU A 268 7.28 -8.20 11.14
C LEU A 268 6.57 -8.81 12.35
N ASP A 269 7.33 -9.40 13.28
CA ASP A 269 6.83 -10.02 14.52
C ASP A 269 7.08 -9.14 15.77
N ASP A 270 7.51 -7.88 15.58
CA ASP A 270 7.84 -6.97 16.68
C ASP A 270 6.63 -6.13 17.11
N GLU A 271 5.95 -6.57 18.15
CA GLU A 271 4.78 -5.88 18.71
C GLU A 271 5.10 -4.81 19.76
N ARG A 272 6.38 -4.46 19.96
CA ARG A 272 6.75 -3.43 20.94
C ARG A 272 6.06 -2.11 20.59
N PRO A 273 5.41 -1.44 21.58
CA PRO A 273 4.80 -0.13 21.35
C PRO A 273 5.79 0.88 20.74
N GLY A 274 5.25 1.80 19.95
CA GLY A 274 6.06 2.80 19.28
C GLY A 274 6.61 2.34 17.92
N GLY A 275 7.60 3.08 17.43
CA GLY A 275 8.37 2.70 16.26
C GLY A 275 7.60 2.73 14.94
N VAL A 276 8.24 2.12 13.93
CA VAL A 276 7.87 2.17 12.53
C VAL A 276 7.83 0.75 11.96
N GLY A 277 6.65 0.32 11.51
CA GLY A 277 6.49 -0.91 10.75
C GLY A 277 6.76 -0.68 9.27
N ILE A 278 7.50 -1.58 8.62
CA ILE A 278 7.74 -1.54 7.17
C ILE A 278 7.08 -2.75 6.52
N TYR A 279 6.05 -2.52 5.72
CA TYR A 279 5.29 -3.59 5.09
C TYR A 279 5.35 -3.51 3.58
N PHE A 280 5.49 -4.67 2.95
CA PHE A 280 5.22 -4.85 1.55
C PHE A 280 3.72 -4.93 1.34
N ILE A 281 3.24 -4.22 0.33
CA ILE A 281 1.84 -4.23 -0.08
C ILE A 281 1.70 -4.58 -1.56
N SER A 282 0.50 -5.03 -1.93
CA SER A 282 0.09 -5.26 -3.30
C SER A 282 0.02 -3.96 -4.11
N HIS A 283 -0.31 -4.08 -5.39
CA HIS A 283 -0.30 -2.96 -6.32
C HIS A 283 -1.29 -1.87 -5.93
N VAL A 284 -0.77 -0.67 -5.70
CA VAL A 284 -1.55 0.54 -5.40
C VAL A 284 -1.83 1.42 -6.64
N GLY A 285 -1.40 1.00 -7.83
CA GLY A 285 -1.41 1.85 -9.02
C GLY A 285 -0.12 2.67 -9.19
N GLY A 286 0.16 3.14 -10.41
CA GLY A 286 1.33 3.99 -10.70
C GLY A 286 2.67 3.24 -10.70
N HIS A 287 2.70 1.95 -11.08
CA HIS A 287 3.95 1.18 -11.18
C HIS A 287 4.94 1.76 -12.22
N LYS A 288 4.46 2.57 -13.17
CA LYS A 288 5.33 3.33 -14.08
C LYS A 288 6.24 4.33 -13.35
N TYR A 289 5.86 4.75 -12.15
CA TYR A 289 6.59 5.67 -11.27
C TYR A 289 7.24 4.94 -10.08
N SER A 290 7.56 3.66 -10.20
CA SER A 290 8.21 2.89 -9.13
C SER A 290 9.45 3.64 -8.59
N ALA A 291 9.81 3.58 -7.32
CA ALA A 291 9.16 2.86 -6.23
C ALA A 291 8.04 3.68 -5.58
N ASN A 292 6.87 3.04 -5.36
CA ASN A 292 5.77 3.67 -4.62
C ASN A 292 5.93 3.38 -3.11
N VAL A 293 5.85 4.42 -2.31
CA VAL A 293 5.96 4.39 -0.84
C VAL A 293 4.79 5.17 -0.25
N MET A 294 3.99 4.56 0.63
CA MET A 294 2.94 5.26 1.38
C MET A 294 3.33 5.31 2.86
N ILE A 295 3.34 6.51 3.44
CA ILE A 295 3.76 6.72 4.82
C ILE A 295 2.56 7.19 5.61
N TYR A 296 1.99 6.30 6.42
CA TYR A 296 0.98 6.67 7.40
C TYR A 296 1.66 7.02 8.71
N ARG A 297 1.37 8.18 9.28
CA ARG A 297 1.91 8.59 10.58
C ARG A 297 0.82 9.17 11.47
N ARG A 298 0.92 8.89 12.76
CA ARG A 298 0.08 9.51 13.79
C ARG A 298 0.48 10.98 13.98
N SER A 299 -0.40 11.77 14.60
CA SER A 299 -0.08 13.16 14.97
C SER A 299 1.13 13.18 15.89
N ASP A 300 2.10 14.05 15.58
CA ASP A 300 3.35 14.21 16.31
C ASP A 300 3.94 12.85 16.74
N ALA A 301 4.16 12.00 15.73
CA ALA A 301 4.42 10.57 15.92
C ALA A 301 5.56 10.30 16.90
N PHE A 302 6.56 11.18 16.92
CA PHE A 302 7.81 11.04 17.67
C PHE A 302 8.22 12.30 18.46
N GLY A 303 7.32 13.28 18.63
CA GLY A 303 7.60 14.51 19.40
C GLY A 303 8.52 15.50 18.67
N LEU A 304 8.56 15.47 17.34
CA LEU A 304 9.54 16.22 16.53
C LEU A 304 8.89 17.16 15.50
N ASP A 305 7.57 17.23 15.41
CA ASP A 305 6.88 17.99 14.34
C ASP A 305 7.18 19.49 14.40
N THR A 306 7.45 20.02 15.60
CA THR A 306 7.76 21.43 15.84
C THR A 306 9.25 21.72 16.04
N VAL A 307 10.11 20.70 15.94
CA VAL A 307 11.55 20.88 16.17
C VAL A 307 12.23 21.55 14.98
N GLU A 308 12.89 22.68 15.25
CA GLU A 308 13.74 23.38 14.30
C GLU A 308 15.17 22.83 14.38
N ARG A 309 15.51 21.90 13.47
CA ARG A 309 16.78 21.17 13.51
C ARG A 309 18.00 22.08 13.41
N ALA A 310 17.92 23.15 12.61
CA ALA A 310 18.99 24.12 12.43
C ALA A 310 19.37 24.87 13.73
N LYS A 311 18.47 24.87 14.73
CA LYS A 311 18.67 25.53 16.02
C LYS A 311 18.80 24.56 17.19
N ALA A 312 18.74 23.26 16.93
CA ALA A 312 18.83 22.24 17.97
C ALA A 312 20.29 22.00 18.34
N ASP A 313 20.60 22.05 19.63
CA ASP A 313 21.91 21.67 20.14
C ASP A 313 21.99 20.14 20.30
N GLY A 314 22.90 19.50 19.57
CA GLY A 314 23.18 18.06 19.67
C GLY A 314 22.27 17.15 18.85
N ASP A 315 22.33 15.85 19.13
CA ASP A 315 21.60 14.84 18.37
C ASP A 315 20.09 14.88 18.67
N ILE A 316 19.29 15.06 17.62
CA ILE A 316 17.82 15.06 17.72
C ILE A 316 17.32 13.63 17.76
N LEU A 317 16.87 13.20 18.93
CA LEU A 317 16.35 11.85 19.16
C LEU A 317 14.82 11.83 19.22
N PRO A 318 14.18 10.81 18.61
CA PRO A 318 12.73 10.64 18.68
C PRO A 318 12.28 10.24 20.09
N ALA A 319 11.14 10.76 20.53
CA ALA A 319 10.50 10.32 21.76
C ALA A 319 9.70 9.04 21.54
N ASN A 320 9.75 8.13 22.51
CA ASN A 320 8.83 6.98 22.58
C ASN A 320 7.47 7.45 23.14
N VAL A 321 6.69 8.12 22.30
CA VAL A 321 5.34 8.57 22.65
C VAL A 321 4.37 7.39 22.50
N THR A 322 3.86 6.89 23.62
CA THR A 322 2.75 5.91 23.62
C THR A 322 1.47 6.66 24.01
N PRO A 323 0.43 6.72 23.15
CA PRO A 323 -0.84 7.33 23.52
C PRO A 323 -1.46 6.67 24.76
N GLY A 324 -2.13 7.44 25.61
CA GLY A 324 -2.97 6.87 26.67
C GLY A 324 -4.15 6.07 26.09
N GLU A 325 -4.73 5.18 26.91
CA GLU A 325 -5.96 4.48 26.51
C GLU A 325 -7.08 5.49 26.19
N GLY A 326 -7.65 5.41 24.98
CA GLY A 326 -8.73 6.31 24.55
C GLY A 326 -8.27 7.65 23.97
N GLU A 327 -6.96 7.91 23.87
CA GLU A 327 -6.42 9.12 23.23
C GLU A 327 -6.01 8.89 21.77
N ASP A 328 -6.14 7.66 21.29
CA ASP A 328 -5.72 7.31 19.94
C ASP A 328 -6.67 7.91 18.87
N GLN A 329 -6.11 8.76 18.02
CA GLN A 329 -6.80 9.44 16.92
C GLN A 329 -6.49 8.82 15.54
N GLY A 330 -5.67 7.77 15.50
CA GLY A 330 -5.22 7.11 14.28
C GLY A 330 -4.11 7.87 13.55
N ALA A 331 -4.02 7.67 12.24
CA ALA A 331 -3.14 8.38 11.34
C ALA A 331 -3.60 9.84 11.22
N ALA A 332 -2.69 10.79 11.43
CA ALA A 332 -2.91 12.18 11.08
C ALA A 332 -2.64 12.42 9.59
N GLN A 333 -1.59 11.80 9.07
CA GLN A 333 -1.13 12.04 7.70
C GLN A 333 -0.94 10.71 6.97
N CYS A 334 -1.18 10.75 5.66
CA CYS A 334 -0.64 9.78 4.73
C CYS A 334 0.03 10.50 3.56
N MET A 335 1.32 10.26 3.36
CA MET A 335 2.09 10.80 2.23
C MET A 335 2.40 9.67 1.25
N TRP A 336 1.91 9.79 0.01
CA TRP A 336 2.16 8.82 -1.04
C TRP A 336 3.23 9.34 -2.00
N LEU A 337 4.43 8.76 -1.88
CA LEU A 337 5.59 9.06 -2.69
C LEU A 337 5.75 8.04 -3.84
N ALA A 338 6.37 8.49 -4.92
CA ALA A 338 6.85 7.69 -6.04
C ALA A 338 8.27 8.12 -6.42
N ARG A 339 8.88 7.38 -7.35
CA ARG A 339 10.26 7.60 -7.81
C ARG A 339 11.29 7.62 -6.67
N VAL A 340 10.92 7.03 -5.54
CA VAL A 340 11.81 6.92 -4.37
C VAL A 340 12.99 6.03 -4.76
N ARG A 341 14.19 6.47 -4.40
CA ARG A 341 15.45 5.75 -4.58
C ARG A 341 16.07 5.43 -3.21
N PRO A 342 17.02 4.48 -3.13
CA PRO A 342 17.67 4.13 -1.88
C PRO A 342 18.32 5.32 -1.17
N GLU A 343 18.90 6.25 -1.93
CA GLU A 343 19.52 7.48 -1.41
C GLU A 343 18.54 8.46 -0.74
N ASP A 344 17.24 8.38 -1.05
CA ASP A 344 16.21 9.22 -0.43
C ASP A 344 15.80 8.73 0.97
N CYS A 345 16.09 7.46 1.31
CA CYS A 345 15.58 6.83 2.53
C CYS A 345 15.99 7.56 3.81
N GLU A 346 17.20 8.12 3.85
CA GLU A 346 17.68 8.90 5.00
C GLU A 346 16.80 10.13 5.25
N GLY A 347 16.63 10.96 4.21
CA GLY A 347 15.81 12.17 4.27
C GLY A 347 14.35 11.84 4.57
N ILE A 348 13.80 10.80 3.94
CA ILE A 348 12.43 10.35 4.19
C ILE A 348 12.25 9.94 5.66
N VAL A 349 13.22 9.24 6.28
CA VAL A 349 13.14 8.94 7.72
C VAL A 349 13.23 10.23 8.52
N LYS A 350 14.26 11.06 8.31
CA LYS A 350 14.52 12.27 9.10
C LYS A 350 13.37 13.29 9.06
N PHE A 351 12.75 13.49 7.91
CA PHE A 351 11.80 14.59 7.70
C PHE A 351 10.37 14.09 7.50
N THR A 352 10.16 13.08 6.67
CA THR A 352 8.80 12.62 6.34
C THR A 352 8.21 11.74 7.42
N VAL A 353 8.93 10.74 7.90
CA VAL A 353 8.46 9.84 8.97
C VAL A 353 8.45 10.56 10.31
N LEU A 354 9.57 11.21 10.66
CA LEU A 354 9.74 11.82 11.98
C LEU A 354 8.99 13.14 12.16
N GLN A 355 8.94 14.02 11.14
CA GLN A 355 8.41 15.39 11.26
C GLN A 355 7.23 15.72 10.34
N GLY A 356 6.79 14.78 9.48
CA GLY A 356 5.68 15.01 8.55
C GLY A 356 5.98 16.03 7.44
N LYS A 357 7.26 16.22 7.09
CA LYS A 357 7.73 17.14 6.03
C LYS A 357 8.15 16.38 4.75
N LEU A 358 8.05 17.04 3.60
CA LEU A 358 8.50 16.51 2.32
C LEU A 358 9.83 17.11 1.89
N ILE A 359 10.71 16.27 1.31
CA ILE A 359 12.01 16.71 0.78
C ILE A 359 11.86 17.21 -0.66
N LYS A 360 11.36 16.34 -1.55
CA LYS A 360 11.28 16.58 -3.00
C LYS A 360 9.83 16.49 -3.52
N PRO A 361 8.87 17.28 -2.99
CA PRO A 361 7.45 17.13 -3.31
C PRO A 361 7.17 17.16 -4.81
N GLU A 362 7.83 18.04 -5.56
CA GLU A 362 7.60 18.28 -6.99
C GLU A 362 7.93 17.06 -7.85
N SER A 363 8.89 16.22 -7.41
CA SER A 363 9.35 15.05 -8.16
C SER A 363 8.88 13.72 -7.61
N GLN A 364 8.43 13.67 -6.34
CA GLN A 364 8.10 12.42 -5.65
C GLN A 364 6.66 12.36 -5.13
N LEU A 365 6.02 13.47 -4.78
CA LEU A 365 4.68 13.43 -4.18
C LEU A 365 3.62 13.10 -5.23
N ARG A 366 2.90 11.99 -5.02
CA ARG A 366 1.72 11.63 -5.81
C ARG A 366 0.43 12.17 -5.24
N GLY A 367 0.34 12.19 -3.91
CA GLY A 367 -0.85 12.62 -3.21
C GLY A 367 -0.82 12.20 -1.75
N GLY A 368 -1.93 12.42 -1.05
CA GLY A 368 -2.02 12.13 0.37
C GLY A 368 -3.16 12.87 1.04
N PHE A 369 -3.17 12.80 2.36
CA PHE A 369 -4.06 13.57 3.21
C PHE A 369 -3.35 14.04 4.49
N ASP A 370 -3.84 15.15 5.03
CA ASP A 370 -3.52 15.69 6.34
C ASP A 370 -4.82 15.98 7.09
N ARG A 371 -5.18 15.11 8.03
CA ARG A 371 -6.40 15.21 8.85
C ARG A 371 -6.32 16.30 9.91
N GLN A 372 -5.12 16.76 10.28
CA GLN A 372 -4.97 17.88 11.21
C GLN A 372 -5.38 19.19 10.54
N ARG A 373 -5.07 19.31 9.25
CA ARG A 373 -5.33 20.52 8.45
C ARG A 373 -6.56 20.39 7.55
N GLY A 374 -7.17 19.21 7.47
CA GLY A 374 -8.33 18.94 6.61
C GLY A 374 -8.00 18.97 5.12
N LEU A 375 -6.77 18.59 4.75
CA LEU A 375 -6.26 18.69 3.37
C LEU A 375 -6.12 17.32 2.71
N PHE A 376 -6.36 17.26 1.40
CA PHE A 376 -6.24 16.06 0.57
C PHE A 376 -6.00 16.44 -0.90
N SER A 377 -5.56 15.47 -1.70
CA SER A 377 -4.99 15.71 -3.03
C SER A 377 -5.71 15.01 -4.20
N TRP A 378 -6.99 14.64 -4.10
CA TRP A 378 -7.66 13.85 -5.14
C TRP A 378 -9.12 14.24 -5.39
#